data_AF-A0A1T4TJJ8-F1
#
_entry.id   AF-A0A1T4TJJ8-F1
#
_cell.length_a   1.000
_cell.length_b   1.000
_cell.length_c   1.000
_cell.angle_alpha   90.00
_cell.angle_beta   90.00
_cell.angle_gamma   90.00
#
_symmetry.space_group_name_H-M   'P 1'
#
loop_
_entity.id
_entity.type
_entity.pdbx_description
1 polymer ?
#
loop_
_entity_poly.entity_id
_entity_poly.type
_entity_poly.pdbx_seq_one_letter_code
_entity_poly.pdbx_strand_id
1 'polypeptide(L)'
;MRVLAQFIYRRIDHDRRRVWIEDQDGPRSVTNDAEAVCCEINSLHPGYRIFCRDTIGDWDELAHCAGQFIGFAPARALASEEGLT
;
A
#
# COMPACT_ATOMS: atom_id res chain seq x y z
N MET A 1 -6.65 21.57 -6.39
CA MET A 1 -5.61 20.53 -6.58
C MET A 1 -5.69 19.59 -5.39
N ARG A 2 -6.08 18.32 -5.55
CA ARG A 2 -6.11 17.36 -4.44
C ARG A 2 -4.66 16.97 -4.16
N VAL A 3 -4.19 17.18 -2.94
CA VAL A 3 -2.90 16.65 -2.49
C VAL A 3 -3.11 15.16 -2.24
N LEU A 4 -2.28 14.30 -2.83
CA LEU A 4 -2.31 12.86 -2.59
C LEU A 4 -1.41 12.51 -1.40
N ALA A 5 -1.64 11.34 -0.80
CA ALA A 5 -0.69 10.76 0.14
C ALA A 5 0.67 10.58 -0.52
N GLN A 6 1.74 10.81 0.24
CA GLN A 6 3.10 10.57 -0.22
C GLN A 6 3.55 9.20 0.28
N PHE A 7 4.08 8.38 -0.61
CA PHE A 7 4.60 7.07 -0.28
C PHE A 7 5.78 6.72 -1.19
N ILE A 8 6.58 5.76 -0.76
CA ILE A 8 7.67 5.21 -1.58
C ILE A 8 7.43 3.74 -1.86
N TYR A 9 7.77 3.30 -3.06
CA TYR A 9 7.83 1.88 -3.40
C TYR A 9 9.03 1.26 -2.69
N ARG A 10 8.76 0.29 -1.80
CA ARG A 10 9.79 -0.55 -1.17
C ARG A 10 10.12 -1.74 -2.05
N ARG A 11 9.09 -2.38 -2.62
CA ARG A 11 9.25 -3.56 -3.49
C ARG A 11 8.05 -3.74 -4.40
N ILE A 12 8.32 -4.23 -5.62
CA ILE A 12 7.30 -4.73 -6.54
C ILE A 12 7.65 -6.18 -6.85
N ASP A 13 6.72 -7.09 -6.58
CA ASP A 13 6.83 -8.51 -6.88
C ASP A 13 5.86 -8.86 -8.01
N HIS A 14 6.40 -9.04 -9.22
CA HIS A 14 5.59 -9.31 -10.41
C HIS A 14 5.06 -10.74 -10.44
N ASP A 15 5.81 -11.70 -9.90
CA ASP A 15 5.42 -13.12 -9.90
C ASP A 15 4.23 -13.36 -8.97
N ARG A 16 4.24 -12.73 -7.79
CA ARG A 16 3.17 -12.81 -6.79
C ARG A 16 2.13 -11.70 -6.92
N ARG A 17 2.34 -10.77 -7.85
CA ARG A 17 1.50 -9.57 -8.10
C ARG A 17 1.27 -8.74 -6.83
N ARG A 18 2.35 -8.27 -6.22
CA ARG A 18 2.34 -7.50 -4.97
C ARG A 18 3.11 -6.20 -5.12
N VAL A 19 2.59 -5.16 -4.49
CA VAL A 19 3.25 -3.86 -4.33
C VAL A 19 3.39 -3.59 -2.83
N TRP A 20 4.61 -3.29 -2.40
CA TRP A 20 4.92 -2.89 -1.02
C TRP A 20 5.34 -1.43 -1.03
N ILE A 21 4.57 -0.59 -0.35
CA ILE A 21 4.82 0.83 -0.18
C ILE A 21 5.08 1.17 1.28
N GLU A 22 5.77 2.28 1.52
CA GLU A 22 5.91 2.85 2.85
C GLU A 22 5.33 4.26 2.85
N ASP A 23 4.46 4.51 3.83
CA ASP A 23 3.86 5.81 4.09
C ASP A 23 4.95 6.82 4.46
N GLN A 24 4.92 8.01 3.85
CA GLN A 24 5.80 9.08 4.26
C GLN A 24 5.10 9.99 5.26
N ASP A 25 5.83 10.35 6.32
CA ASP A 25 5.36 11.30 7.32
C ASP A 25 5.22 12.69 6.68
N GLY A 26 4.03 12.96 6.16
CA GLY A 26 3.68 14.12 5.37
C GLY A 26 2.30 14.66 5.72
N PRO A 27 1.85 15.75 5.05
CA PRO A 27 0.57 16.37 5.35
C PRO A 27 -0.65 15.47 5.08
N ARG A 28 -0.47 14.36 4.35
CA ARG A 28 -1.44 13.27 4.18
C ARG A 28 -0.71 11.93 4.21
N SER A 29 -1.17 11.04 5.10
CA SER A 29 -0.74 9.65 5.17
C SER A 29 -1.53 8.77 4.20
N VAL A 30 -0.94 7.65 3.81
CA VAL A 30 -1.59 6.59 3.02
C VAL A 30 -2.89 6.14 3.70
N THR A 31 -2.91 5.97 5.02
CA THR A 31 -4.09 5.53 5.76
C THR A 31 -5.28 6.49 5.60
N ASN A 32 -5.03 7.80 5.53
CA ASN A 32 -6.07 8.82 5.40
C ASN A 32 -6.51 9.09 3.95
N ASP A 33 -5.78 8.57 2.95
CA ASP A 33 -6.09 8.71 1.52
C ASP A 33 -6.09 7.36 0.78
N ALA A 34 -6.39 6.27 1.50
CA ALA A 34 -6.25 4.89 1.02
C ALA A 34 -6.99 4.65 -0.31
N GLU A 35 -8.18 5.23 -0.49
CA GLU A 35 -8.94 5.17 -1.75
C GLU A 35 -8.13 5.72 -2.93
N ALA A 36 -7.49 6.88 -2.75
CA ALA A 36 -6.72 7.50 -3.83
C ALA A 36 -5.44 6.69 -4.12
N VAL A 37 -4.80 6.16 -3.08
CA VAL A 37 -3.61 5.30 -3.19
C VAL A 37 -3.95 3.99 -3.92
N CYS A 38 -5.06 3.33 -3.55
CA CYS A 38 -5.53 2.11 -4.24
C CYS A 38 -5.84 2.39 -5.71
N CYS A 39 -6.50 3.50 -6.02
CA CYS A 39 -6.83 3.88 -7.39
C CYS A 39 -5.56 4.13 -8.23
N GLU A 40 -4.62 4.91 -7.69
CA GLU A 40 -3.35 5.23 -8.35
C GLU A 40 -2.53 3.96 -8.61
N ILE A 41 -2.27 3.15 -7.58
CA ILE A 41 -1.45 1.95 -7.72
C ILE A 41 -2.14 0.92 -8.61
N ASN A 42 -3.46 0.74 -8.53
CA ASN A 42 -4.17 -0.16 -9.44
C ASN A 42 -4.14 0.33 -10.89
N SER A 43 -4.05 1.63 -11.15
CA SER A 43 -3.88 2.14 -12.53
C SER A 43 -2.53 1.77 -13.14
N LEU A 44 -1.48 1.68 -12.31
CA LEU A 44 -0.11 1.34 -12.71
C LEU A 44 0.14 -0.17 -12.70
N HIS A 45 -0.47 -0.87 -11.73
CA HIS A 45 -0.32 -2.29 -11.46
C HIS A 45 -1.70 -2.96 -11.29
N PRO A 46 -2.47 -3.15 -12.38
CA PRO A 46 -3.85 -3.65 -12.30
C PRO A 46 -3.98 -5.00 -11.58
N GLY A 47 -4.79 -5.00 -10.53
CA GLY A 47 -5.11 -6.18 -9.73
C GLY A 47 -3.96 -6.74 -8.89
N TYR A 48 -2.91 -5.95 -8.64
CA TYR A 48 -1.88 -6.31 -7.67
C TYR A 48 -2.39 -6.07 -6.25
N ARG A 49 -1.95 -6.88 -5.28
CA ARG A 49 -2.19 -6.60 -3.86
C ARG A 49 -1.29 -5.47 -3.40
N ILE A 50 -1.79 -4.61 -2.53
CA ILE A 50 -1.08 -3.41 -2.07
C ILE A 50 -0.86 -3.53 -0.56
N PHE A 51 0.40 -3.45 -0.13
CA PHE A 51 0.79 -3.49 1.26
C PHE A 51 1.46 -2.17 1.63
N CYS A 52 1.02 -1.55 2.71
CA CYS A 52 1.56 -0.31 3.22
C CYS A 52 2.24 -0.56 4.57
N ARG A 53 3.46 -0.04 4.71
CA ARG A 53 4.10 0.13 6.01
C ARG A 53 3.71 1.49 6.55
N ASP A 54 3.15 1.52 7.75
CA ASP A 54 2.86 2.78 8.44
C ASP A 54 4.13 3.39 9.07
N THR A 55 3.97 4.56 9.67
CA THR A 55 5.07 5.31 10.31
C THR A 55 5.59 4.67 11.59
N ILE A 56 4.85 3.74 12.21
CA ILE A 56 5.31 2.97 13.38
C ILE A 56 5.97 1.64 12.96
N GLY A 57 6.02 1.36 11.67
CA GLY A 57 6.74 0.25 11.07
C GLY A 57 5.89 -1.01 10.84
N ASP A 58 4.59 -0.94 11.08
CA ASP A 58 3.65 -2.04 10.92
C ASP A 58 3.13 -2.14 9.49
N TRP A 59 2.88 -3.36 9.03
CA TRP A 59 2.44 -3.65 7.68
C TRP A 59 0.97 -4.06 7.64
N ASP A 60 0.19 -3.34 6.84
CA ASP A 60 -1.20 -3.64 6.52
C ASP A 60 -1.41 -3.72 5.01
N GLU A 61 -2.31 -4.59 4.57
CA GLU A 61 -2.83 -4.62 3.22
C GLU A 61 -3.91 -3.54 3.05
N LEU A 62 -3.79 -2.75 1.99
CA LEU A 62 -4.88 -1.93 1.49
C LEU A 62 -5.77 -2.81 0.61
N ALA A 63 -6.72 -3.52 1.21
CA ALA A 63 -7.60 -4.41 0.45
C ALA A 63 -8.50 -3.58 -0.47
N HIS A 64 -8.56 -3.97 -1.74
CA HIS A 64 -9.30 -3.21 -2.76
C HIS A 64 -9.89 -4.13 -3.84
N CYS A 65 -10.92 -3.65 -4.53
CA CYS A 65 -11.45 -4.28 -5.74
C CYS A 65 -11.42 -3.27 -6.89
N ALA A 66 -10.68 -3.58 -7.96
CA ALA A 66 -10.53 -2.70 -9.13
C ALA A 66 -10.13 -1.25 -8.78
N GLY A 67 -9.22 -1.10 -7.81
CA GLY A 67 -8.75 0.21 -7.30
C GLY A 67 -9.63 0.87 -6.24
N GLN A 68 -10.81 0.32 -5.92
CA GLN A 68 -11.69 0.84 -4.86
C GLN A 68 -11.32 0.22 -3.51
N PHE A 69 -11.05 1.05 -2.52
CA PHE A 69 -10.63 0.61 -1.19
C PHE A 69 -11.80 -0.03 -0.44
N ILE A 70 -11.54 -1.19 0.18
CA ILE A 70 -12.53 -1.98 0.93
C ILE A 70 -12.21 -1.95 2.42
N GLY A 71 -10.94 -1.94 2.79
CA GLY A 71 -10.52 -1.93 4.18
C GLY A 71 -9.05 -2.30 4.37
N PHE A 72 -8.62 -2.28 5.63
CA PHE A 72 -7.30 -2.71 6.03
C PHE A 72 -7.32 -4.18 6.49
N ALA A 73 -6.26 -4.92 6.19
CA ALA A 73 -6.04 -6.26 6.73
C ALA A 73 -4.58 -6.43 7.18
N PRO A 74 -4.32 -7.10 8.31
CA PRO A 74 -2.95 -7.24 8.84
C PRO A 74 -2.06 -8.03 7.88
N ALA A 75 -0.87 -7.51 7.58
CA ALA A 75 0.09 -8.11 6.64
C ALA A 75 1.49 -8.36 7.24
N ARG A 76 1.67 -8.16 8.55
CA ARG A 76 2.97 -8.31 9.24
C ARG A 76 3.65 -9.66 9.01
N ALA A 77 2.91 -10.76 9.11
CA ALA A 77 3.47 -12.10 8.89
C ALA A 77 4.01 -12.28 7.46
N LEU A 78 3.28 -11.77 6.48
CA LEU A 78 3.68 -11.81 5.08
C LEU A 78 4.94 -10.96 4.84
N ALA A 79 5.02 -9.79 5.48
CA ALA A 79 6.21 -8.94 5.41
C ALA A 79 7.46 -9.65 5.96
N SER A 80 7.33 -10.40 7.05
CA SER A 80 8.43 -11.21 7.61
C SER A 80 8.92 -12.28 6.64
N GLU A 81 7.99 -13.01 6.00
CA GLU A 81 8.32 -14.03 4.99
C GLU A 81 9.05 -13.45 3.77
N GLU A 82 8.80 -12.18 3.46
CA GLU A 82 9.41 -11.44 2.35
C GLU A 82 10.69 -10.68 2.74
N GLY A 83 11.12 -10.76 4.00
CA GLY A 83 12.32 -10.08 4.51
C GLY A 83 12.18 -8.55 4.64
N LEU A 84 10.96 -8.05 4.89
CA LEU A 84 10.61 -6.62 4.93
C LEU A 84 10.32 -6.07 6.34
N THR A 85 10.64 -6.83 7.40
CA THR A 85 10.53 -6.38 8.81
C THR A 85 11.75 -5.64 9.28
#